data_AF-A0A956GD25-F1
#
_entry.id   AF-A0A956GD25-F1
#
_cell.length_a   1.000
_cell.length_b   1.000
_cell.length_c   1.000
_cell.angle_alpha   90.00
_cell.angle_beta   90.00
_cell.angle_gamma   90.00
#
_symmetry.space_group_name_H-M   'P 1'
#
loop_
_entity.id
_entity.type
_entity.pdbx_description
1 polymer ?
#
loop_
_entity_poly.entity_id
_entity_poly.type
_entity_poly.pdbx_seq_one_letter_code
_entity_poly.pdbx_strand_id
1 'polypeptide(L)'
;MHQQPLLGALVLGRGLSVIAVASLLCSSALAQPSPSLALALRHYEHKRYVDAAALLFVVEADGKRSAAYRQRAQFWLMKCLYHLKHDVSALGQLRRIVRAAPPSRYRAASGKWLVALARRMPREMVARVARLLPRGDIEQPMLRRVRAQLEALRALPLEPRLLARRKTRALRCAETKRIRTSSLGGTSLGRALIKRLRCR
;
A
#
# COMPACT_ATOMS: atom_id res chain seq x y z
N MET A 1 7.73 -77.32 -3.15
CA MET A 1 8.63 -78.22 -2.41
C MET A 1 9.39 -77.39 -1.39
N HIS A 2 8.98 -77.51 -0.11
CA HIS A 2 9.71 -77.20 1.13
C HIS A 2 10.25 -75.76 1.34
N GLN A 3 10.19 -75.13 2.52
CA GLN A 3 9.67 -75.43 3.85
C GLN A 3 9.86 -74.13 4.65
N GLN A 4 8.92 -73.77 5.52
CA GLN A 4 9.27 -72.98 6.71
C GLN A 4 9.97 -73.89 7.72
N PRO A 5 10.67 -73.29 8.70
CA PRO A 5 10.30 -73.64 10.07
C PRO A 5 10.08 -72.43 10.98
N LEU A 6 9.06 -72.63 11.82
CA LEU A 6 8.69 -71.90 13.02
C LEU A 6 9.74 -72.11 14.13
N LEU A 7 9.95 -71.10 14.98
CA LEU A 7 9.76 -71.12 16.44
C LEU A 7 10.70 -70.16 17.16
N GLY A 8 10.12 -69.35 18.05
CA GLY A 8 10.85 -68.48 18.98
C GLY A 8 9.93 -67.47 19.66
N ALA A 9 8.88 -67.94 20.34
CA ALA A 9 8.12 -67.13 21.28
C ALA A 9 8.88 -67.04 22.61
N LEU A 10 8.95 -65.86 23.24
CA LEU A 10 8.90 -65.67 24.70
C LEU A 10 8.79 -64.17 25.06
N VAL A 11 7.65 -63.85 25.69
CA VAL A 11 7.53 -63.03 26.93
C VAL A 11 7.59 -61.50 26.82
N LEU A 12 6.38 -60.94 26.73
CA LEU A 12 5.79 -59.99 27.71
C LEU A 12 6.76 -59.19 28.59
N GLY A 13 7.11 -57.99 28.14
CA GLY A 13 7.53 -56.89 28.99
C GLY A 13 6.48 -55.77 28.93
N ARG A 14 5.61 -55.71 29.94
CA ARG A 14 4.74 -54.56 30.20
C ARG A 14 5.58 -53.29 30.30
N GLY A 15 5.49 -52.45 29.28
CA GLY A 15 6.12 -51.13 29.26
C GLY A 15 5.32 -50.23 28.35
N LEU A 16 4.29 -49.60 28.91
CA LEU A 16 3.56 -48.48 28.31
C LEU A 16 4.56 -47.38 27.95
N SER A 17 5.13 -47.41 26.75
CA SER A 17 5.78 -46.25 26.15
C SER A 17 4.73 -45.49 25.35
N VAL A 18 3.89 -44.75 26.08
CA VAL A 18 2.96 -43.74 25.55
C VAL A 18 3.72 -42.54 24.93
N ILE A 19 5.05 -42.59 24.87
CA ILE A 19 5.91 -41.47 24.47
C ILE A 19 6.26 -41.49 22.97
N ALA A 20 6.00 -42.59 22.24
CA ALA A 20 6.42 -42.73 20.84
C ALA A 20 5.31 -42.57 19.77
N VAL A 21 4.18 -41.93 20.09
CA VAL A 21 3.13 -41.59 19.08
C VAL A 21 2.85 -40.09 19.01
N ALA A 22 3.42 -39.28 19.91
CA ALA A 22 3.22 -37.82 19.94
C ALA A 22 4.12 -37.02 18.97
N SER A 23 5.07 -37.66 18.28
CA SER A 23 6.04 -36.95 17.42
C SER A 23 5.71 -36.90 15.93
N LEU A 24 4.58 -37.47 15.49
CA LEU A 24 4.21 -37.52 14.06
C LEU A 24 3.03 -36.61 13.67
N LEU A 25 2.44 -35.87 14.61
CA LEU A 25 1.28 -34.99 14.34
C LEU A 25 1.59 -33.49 14.39
N CYS A 26 2.84 -33.09 14.64
CA CYS A 26 3.20 -31.68 14.82
C CYS A 26 4.17 -31.13 13.76
N SER A 27 4.00 -31.49 12.48
CA SER A 27 4.74 -30.83 11.37
C SER A 27 3.86 -30.24 10.27
N SER A 28 2.56 -30.49 10.27
CA SER A 28 1.67 -29.93 9.23
C SER A 28 1.15 -28.53 9.56
N ALA A 29 1.25 -28.07 10.81
CA ALA A 29 0.69 -26.77 11.23
C ALA A 29 1.60 -25.57 10.91
N LEU A 30 2.89 -25.79 10.65
CA LEU A 30 3.85 -24.72 10.31
C LEU A 30 4.17 -24.62 8.82
N ALA A 31 3.73 -25.60 8.01
CA ALA A 31 3.83 -25.56 6.56
C ALA A 31 2.61 -24.86 5.95
N GLN A 32 2.25 -23.67 6.45
CA GLN A 32 1.42 -22.77 5.67
C GLN A 32 2.16 -22.56 4.33
N PRO A 33 1.58 -22.90 3.16
CA PRO A 33 2.24 -22.65 1.90
C PRO A 33 2.54 -21.15 1.87
N SER A 34 3.82 -20.79 1.82
CA SER A 34 4.24 -19.39 1.89
C SER A 34 3.36 -18.57 0.95
N PRO A 35 2.79 -17.44 1.41
CA PRO A 35 1.80 -16.69 0.64
C PRO A 35 2.38 -16.41 -0.73
N SER A 36 1.82 -17.08 -1.73
CA SER A 36 2.36 -17.07 -3.07
C SER A 36 1.50 -16.16 -3.92
N LEU A 37 2.14 -15.42 -4.81
CA LEU A 37 1.44 -14.60 -5.78
C LEU A 37 0.48 -15.46 -6.61
N ALA A 38 0.83 -16.71 -6.91
CA ALA A 38 -0.03 -17.65 -7.62
C ALA A 38 -1.33 -17.94 -6.86
N LEU A 39 -1.24 -18.23 -5.56
CA LEU A 39 -2.41 -18.44 -4.71
C LEU A 39 -3.29 -17.17 -4.65
N ALA A 40 -2.66 -16.01 -4.48
CA ALA A 40 -3.40 -14.74 -4.44
C ALA A 40 -4.14 -14.43 -5.75
N LEU A 41 -3.53 -14.76 -6.89
CA LEU A 41 -4.17 -14.63 -8.21
C LEU A 41 -5.34 -15.61 -8.37
N ARG A 42 -5.23 -16.84 -7.86
CA ARG A 42 -6.37 -17.77 -7.82
C ARG A 42 -7.53 -17.18 -7.03
N HIS A 43 -7.29 -16.60 -5.85
CA HIS A 43 -8.37 -15.93 -5.10
C HIS A 43 -8.99 -14.76 -5.89
N TYR A 44 -8.17 -13.98 -6.61
CA TYR A 44 -8.66 -12.89 -7.46
C TYR A 44 -9.57 -13.41 -8.58
N GLU A 45 -9.20 -14.49 -9.25
CA GLU A 45 -9.98 -15.13 -10.32
C GLU A 45 -11.33 -15.63 -9.80
N HIS A 46 -11.37 -16.18 -8.58
CA HIS A 46 -12.61 -16.58 -7.91
C HIS A 46 -13.39 -15.41 -7.29
N LYS A 47 -13.05 -14.16 -7.63
CA LYS A 47 -13.66 -12.92 -7.09
C LYS A 47 -13.56 -12.79 -5.55
N ARG A 48 -12.70 -13.56 -4.90
CA ARG A 48 -12.40 -13.46 -3.46
C ARG A 48 -11.38 -12.35 -3.23
N TYR A 49 -11.81 -11.10 -3.47
CA TYR A 49 -10.91 -9.94 -3.49
C TYR A 49 -10.30 -9.62 -2.13
N VAL A 50 -11.01 -9.90 -1.03
CA VAL A 50 -10.50 -9.70 0.35
C VAL A 50 -9.32 -10.63 0.61
N ASP A 51 -9.51 -11.94 0.37
CA ASP A 51 -8.48 -12.96 0.55
C ASP A 51 -7.27 -12.71 -0.37
N ALA A 52 -7.54 -12.36 -1.63
CA ALA A 52 -6.50 -11.99 -2.59
C ALA A 52 -5.70 -10.77 -2.11
N ALA A 53 -6.37 -9.72 -1.63
CA ALA A 53 -5.71 -8.50 -1.17
C ALA A 53 -4.81 -8.76 0.05
N ALA A 54 -5.27 -9.57 1.01
CA ALA A 54 -4.47 -9.94 2.18
C ALA A 54 -3.18 -10.65 1.78
N LEU A 55 -3.26 -11.66 0.91
CA LEU A 55 -2.10 -12.38 0.39
C LEU A 55 -1.16 -11.46 -0.40
N LEU A 56 -1.70 -10.59 -1.26
CA LEU A 56 -0.91 -9.66 -2.05
C LEU A 56 -0.19 -8.61 -1.20
N PHE A 57 -0.79 -8.18 -0.08
CA PHE A 57 -0.17 -7.27 0.87
C PHE A 57 1.06 -7.90 1.53
N VAL A 58 0.95 -9.17 1.96
CA VAL A 58 2.09 -9.91 2.53
C VAL A 58 3.19 -10.09 1.49
N VAL A 59 2.82 -10.41 0.24
CA VAL A 59 3.78 -10.54 -0.85
C VAL A 59 4.48 -9.22 -1.20
N GLU A 60 3.76 -8.08 -1.18
CA GLU A 60 4.35 -6.76 -1.40
C GLU A 60 5.36 -6.43 -0.29
N ALA A 61 5.00 -6.72 0.96
CA ALA A 61 5.80 -6.42 2.15
C ALA A 61 7.03 -7.34 2.29
N ASP A 62 7.07 -8.47 1.58
CA ASP A 62 8.19 -9.40 1.60
C ASP A 62 9.44 -8.80 0.91
N GLY A 63 10.33 -8.26 1.74
CA GLY A 63 11.59 -7.65 1.32
C GLY A 63 12.55 -8.63 0.63
N LYS A 64 12.40 -9.95 0.84
CA LYS A 64 13.30 -10.98 0.32
C LYS A 64 13.04 -11.30 -1.15
N ARG A 65 11.87 -10.94 -1.70
CA ARG A 65 11.52 -11.23 -3.09
C ARG A 65 12.09 -10.20 -4.07
N SER A 66 12.19 -10.58 -5.34
CA SER A 66 12.66 -9.69 -6.38
C SER A 66 11.74 -8.48 -6.59
N ALA A 67 12.30 -7.35 -7.04
CA ALA A 67 11.54 -6.13 -7.28
C ALA A 67 10.39 -6.33 -8.30
N ALA A 68 10.63 -7.13 -9.36
CA ALA A 68 9.61 -7.46 -10.35
C ALA A 68 8.43 -8.24 -9.75
N TYR A 69 8.70 -9.11 -8.78
CA TYR A 69 7.68 -9.88 -8.07
C TYR A 69 6.80 -8.96 -7.20
N ARG A 70 7.43 -8.05 -6.44
CA ARG A 70 6.72 -7.04 -5.64
C ARG A 70 5.89 -6.08 -6.50
N GLN A 71 6.43 -5.61 -7.61
CA GLN A 71 5.70 -4.74 -8.55
C GLN A 71 4.48 -5.43 -9.15
N ARG A 72 4.57 -6.74 -9.43
CA ARG A 72 3.41 -7.52 -9.87
C ARG A 72 2.38 -7.61 -8.76
N ALA A 73 2.78 -7.90 -7.53
CA ALA A 73 1.87 -7.95 -6.39
C ALA A 73 1.16 -6.61 -6.15
N GLN A 74 1.89 -5.50 -6.17
CA GLN A 74 1.34 -4.13 -6.06
C GLN A 74 0.27 -3.85 -7.12
N PHE A 75 0.53 -4.23 -8.37
CA PHE A 75 -0.42 -4.02 -9.46
C PHE A 75 -1.73 -4.80 -9.26
N TRP A 76 -1.64 -6.05 -8.81
CA TRP A 76 -2.83 -6.84 -8.52
C TRP A 76 -3.54 -6.40 -7.24
N LEU A 77 -2.79 -5.96 -6.23
CA LEU A 77 -3.36 -5.44 -4.98
C LEU A 77 -4.20 -4.19 -5.25
N MET A 78 -3.68 -3.27 -6.06
CA MET A 78 -4.42 -2.08 -6.49
C MET A 78 -5.75 -2.45 -7.16
N LYS A 79 -5.76 -3.48 -8.04
CA LYS A 79 -7.02 -3.95 -8.66
C LYS A 79 -7.99 -4.52 -7.62
N CYS A 80 -7.51 -5.32 -6.68
CA CYS A 80 -8.35 -5.86 -5.61
C CYS A 80 -8.99 -4.72 -4.80
N LEU A 81 -8.20 -3.73 -4.40
CA LEU A 81 -8.68 -2.56 -3.66
C LEU A 81 -9.73 -1.76 -4.44
N TYR A 82 -9.56 -1.63 -5.76
CA TYR A 82 -10.57 -0.99 -6.62
C TYR A 82 -11.90 -1.78 -6.64
N HIS A 83 -11.86 -3.11 -6.72
CA HIS A 83 -13.06 -3.94 -6.65
C HIS A 83 -13.74 -3.89 -5.27
N LEU A 84 -12.95 -3.79 -4.20
CA LEU A 84 -13.43 -3.63 -2.83
C LEU A 84 -13.91 -2.20 -2.50
N LYS A 85 -13.89 -1.26 -3.45
CA LYS A 85 -14.23 0.16 -3.26
C LYS A 85 -13.33 0.90 -2.25
N HIS A 86 -12.15 0.37 -1.97
CA HIS A 86 -11.11 1.08 -1.20
C HIS A 86 -10.31 2.01 -2.11
N ASP A 87 -11.00 3.00 -2.70
CA ASP A 87 -10.46 3.82 -3.80
C ASP A 87 -9.22 4.66 -3.39
N VAL A 88 -9.18 5.16 -2.14
CA VAL A 88 -8.03 5.92 -1.61
C VAL A 88 -6.80 5.03 -1.48
N SER A 89 -6.97 3.82 -0.97
CA SER A 89 -5.89 2.82 -0.85
C SER A 89 -5.41 2.37 -2.22
N ALA A 90 -6.34 2.17 -3.17
CA ALA A 90 -6.02 1.85 -4.56
C ALA A 90 -5.19 2.96 -5.22
N LEU A 91 -5.58 4.23 -5.05
CA LEU A 91 -4.82 5.39 -5.54
C LEU A 91 -3.43 5.48 -4.89
N GLY A 92 -3.31 5.16 -3.60
CA GLY A 92 -2.04 5.09 -2.88
C GLY A 92 -1.08 4.08 -3.49
N GLN A 93 -1.56 2.87 -3.77
CA GLN A 93 -0.77 1.84 -4.44
C GLN A 93 -0.38 2.23 -5.87
N LEU A 94 -1.30 2.85 -6.59
CA LEU A 94 -1.08 3.35 -7.94
C LEU A 94 0.04 4.40 -7.99
N ARG A 95 0.04 5.32 -7.02
CA ARG A 95 1.12 6.30 -6.86
C ARG A 95 2.47 5.64 -6.59
N ARG A 96 2.52 4.54 -5.83
CA ARG A 96 3.76 3.76 -5.61
C ARG A 96 4.26 3.13 -6.90
N ILE A 97 3.37 2.51 -7.69
CA ILE A 97 3.72 1.90 -8.98
C ILE A 97 4.30 2.95 -9.94
N VAL A 98 3.71 4.15 -9.98
CA VAL A 98 4.16 5.24 -10.86
C VAL A 98 5.52 5.80 -10.43
N ARG A 99 5.76 5.91 -9.13
CA ARG A 99 7.02 6.43 -8.55
C ARG A 99 8.12 5.39 -8.40
N ALA A 100 7.85 4.11 -8.70
CA ALA A 100 8.82 3.05 -8.52
C ALA A 100 10.07 3.27 -9.39
N ALA A 101 11.24 3.04 -8.80
CA ALA A 101 12.54 2.99 -9.47
C ALA A 101 13.15 1.60 -9.20
N PRO A 102 13.53 0.81 -10.24
CA PRO A 102 13.38 1.08 -11.67
C PRO A 102 11.91 1.13 -12.12
N PRO A 103 11.60 1.76 -13.28
CA PRO A 103 10.25 1.92 -13.79
C PRO A 103 9.53 0.57 -13.87
N SER A 104 8.37 0.47 -13.23
CA SER A 104 7.58 -0.75 -13.26
C SER A 104 7.03 -1.02 -14.66
N ARG A 105 7.13 -2.26 -15.13
CA ARG A 105 6.47 -2.73 -16.36
C ARG A 105 4.95 -2.50 -16.35
N TYR A 106 4.37 -2.35 -15.16
CA TYR A 106 2.93 -2.13 -14.98
C TYR A 106 2.54 -0.66 -14.95
N ARG A 107 3.49 0.28 -15.01
CA ARG A 107 3.22 1.72 -14.85
C ARG A 107 2.25 2.24 -15.92
N ALA A 108 2.48 1.93 -17.19
CA ALA A 108 1.56 2.31 -18.25
C ALA A 108 0.20 1.59 -18.15
N ALA A 109 0.22 0.27 -17.92
CA ALA A 109 -1.01 -0.51 -17.72
C ALA A 109 -1.86 -0.04 -16.52
N SER A 110 -1.25 0.71 -15.60
CA SER A 110 -1.91 1.31 -14.45
C SER A 110 -2.70 2.59 -14.80
N GLY A 111 -2.39 3.24 -15.94
CA GLY A 111 -3.07 4.45 -16.41
C GLY A 111 -4.58 4.25 -16.64
N LYS A 112 -5.00 3.10 -17.16
CA LYS A 112 -6.44 2.81 -17.30
C LYS A 112 -7.19 2.79 -15.96
N TRP A 113 -6.50 2.39 -14.89
CA TRP A 113 -7.07 2.34 -13.55
C TRP A 113 -7.10 3.73 -12.89
N LEU A 114 -6.17 4.63 -13.23
CA LEU A 114 -6.29 6.05 -12.85
C LEU A 114 -7.59 6.65 -13.41
N VAL A 115 -7.87 6.42 -14.68
CA VAL A 115 -9.11 6.90 -15.30
C VAL A 115 -10.35 6.27 -14.67
N ALA A 116 -10.30 4.97 -14.37
CA ALA A 116 -11.40 4.30 -13.67
C ALA A 116 -11.65 4.92 -12.28
N LEU A 117 -10.59 5.20 -11.51
CA LEU A 117 -10.68 5.86 -10.21
C LEU A 117 -11.22 7.28 -10.32
N ALA A 118 -10.84 8.04 -11.36
CA ALA A 118 -11.35 9.41 -11.58
C ALA A 118 -12.87 9.50 -11.75
N ARG A 119 -13.56 8.37 -11.99
CA ARG A 119 -15.03 8.29 -12.04
C ARG A 119 -15.68 8.16 -10.67
N ARG A 120 -14.93 7.69 -9.66
CA ARG A 120 -15.43 7.40 -8.30
C ARG A 120 -14.96 8.39 -7.24
N MET A 121 -13.84 9.07 -7.49
CA MET A 121 -13.23 9.99 -6.54
C MET A 121 -12.96 11.36 -7.15
N PRO A 122 -12.72 12.39 -6.32
CA PRO A 122 -12.44 13.74 -6.79
C PRO A 122 -11.28 13.77 -7.80
N ARG A 123 -11.54 14.35 -8.97
CA ARG A 123 -10.59 14.35 -10.10
C ARG A 123 -9.24 14.97 -9.73
N GLU A 124 -9.22 15.97 -8.85
CA GLU A 124 -7.99 16.61 -8.34
C GLU A 124 -7.05 15.63 -7.63
N MET A 125 -7.60 14.68 -6.85
CA MET A 125 -6.79 13.68 -6.16
C MET A 125 -6.09 12.76 -7.15
N VAL A 126 -6.82 12.33 -8.19
CA VAL A 126 -6.30 11.45 -9.25
C VAL A 126 -5.34 12.20 -10.17
N ALA A 127 -5.65 13.45 -10.51
CA ALA A 127 -4.82 14.33 -11.35
C ALA A 127 -3.39 14.46 -10.81
N ARG A 128 -3.23 14.54 -9.48
CA ARG A 128 -1.90 14.56 -8.83
C ARG A 128 -1.07 13.33 -9.15
N VAL A 129 -1.70 12.16 -9.28
CA VAL A 129 -1.00 10.92 -9.64
C VAL A 129 -0.81 10.82 -11.15
N ALA A 130 -1.82 11.21 -11.93
CA ALA A 130 -1.74 11.22 -13.40
C ALA A 130 -0.59 12.08 -13.93
N ARG A 131 -0.29 13.21 -13.28
CA ARG A 131 0.84 14.08 -13.65
C ARG A 131 2.21 13.44 -13.47
N LEU A 132 2.33 12.42 -12.61
CA LEU A 132 3.58 11.70 -12.39
C LEU A 132 3.88 10.67 -13.49
N LEU A 133 2.91 10.36 -14.37
CA LEU A 133 3.15 9.46 -15.50
C LEU A 133 3.95 10.19 -16.59
N PRO A 134 5.03 9.58 -17.12
CA PRO A 134 5.73 10.11 -18.28
C PRO A 134 4.84 10.04 -19.52
N ARG A 135 4.98 11.01 -20.44
CA ARG A 135 4.20 11.05 -21.69
C ARG A 135 4.34 9.77 -22.51
N GLY A 136 5.55 9.20 -22.58
CA GLY A 136 5.80 7.94 -23.30
C GLY A 136 4.96 6.75 -22.81
N ASP A 137 4.59 6.70 -21.53
CA ASP A 137 3.74 5.63 -21.01
C ASP A 137 2.26 5.80 -21.40
N ILE A 138 1.82 7.04 -21.67
CA ILE A 138 0.43 7.37 -22.04
C ILE A 138 0.18 7.08 -23.52
N GLU A 139 1.20 7.24 -24.35
CA GLU A 139 1.17 6.98 -25.80
C GLU A 139 1.11 5.49 -26.15
N GLN A 140 1.17 4.59 -25.15
CA GLN A 140 1.12 3.16 -25.40
C GLN A 140 -0.21 2.71 -26.02
N PRO A 141 -0.20 1.76 -26.97
CA PRO A 141 -1.38 1.36 -27.73
C PRO A 141 -2.52 0.84 -26.83
N MET A 142 -2.19 0.19 -25.71
CA MET A 142 -3.16 -0.31 -24.75
C MET A 142 -4.00 0.79 -24.06
N LEU A 143 -3.53 2.04 -24.07
CA LEU A 143 -4.22 3.18 -23.48
C LEU A 143 -4.96 4.03 -24.50
N ARG A 144 -4.94 3.67 -25.80
CA ARG A 144 -5.57 4.46 -26.88
C ARG A 144 -6.99 4.91 -26.55
N ARG A 145 -7.81 4.03 -25.95
CA ARG A 145 -9.22 4.33 -25.59
C ARG A 145 -9.37 5.32 -24.42
N VAL A 146 -8.38 5.42 -23.53
CA VAL A 146 -8.44 6.23 -22.30
C VAL A 146 -7.43 7.39 -22.32
N ARG A 147 -6.63 7.51 -23.39
CA ARG A 147 -5.56 8.51 -23.55
C ARG A 147 -6.07 9.94 -23.41
N ALA A 148 -7.15 10.30 -24.10
CA ALA A 148 -7.75 11.64 -23.99
C ALA A 148 -8.19 11.95 -22.55
N GLN A 149 -8.75 10.96 -21.85
CA GLN A 149 -9.17 11.11 -20.45
C GLN A 149 -7.95 11.28 -19.52
N LEU A 150 -6.86 10.56 -19.77
CA LEU A 150 -5.60 10.73 -19.03
C LEU A 150 -4.98 12.11 -19.22
N GLU A 151 -4.91 12.59 -20.47
CA GLU A 151 -4.37 13.92 -20.76
C GLU A 151 -5.25 15.03 -20.15
N ALA A 152 -6.58 14.88 -20.21
CA ALA A 152 -7.50 15.78 -19.53
C ALA A 152 -7.25 15.82 -18.00
N LEU A 153 -7.04 14.66 -17.36
CA LEU A 153 -6.71 14.60 -15.93
C LEU A 153 -5.38 15.30 -15.59
N ARG A 154 -4.40 15.27 -16.49
CA ARG A 154 -3.11 15.96 -16.28
C ARG A 154 -3.25 17.47 -16.40
N ALA A 155 -4.07 17.91 -17.37
CA ALA A 155 -4.33 19.31 -17.65
C ALA A 155 -5.18 20.00 -16.56
N LEU A 156 -5.89 19.26 -15.71
CA LEU A 156 -6.72 19.83 -14.65
C LEU A 156 -5.93 20.78 -13.75
N PRO A 157 -6.41 22.01 -13.49
CA PRO A 157 -5.79 22.89 -12.50
C PRO A 157 -5.91 22.26 -11.12
N LEU A 158 -4.79 22.10 -10.43
CA LEU A 158 -4.81 21.67 -9.04
C LEU A 158 -5.11 22.91 -8.21
N GLU A 159 -6.34 23.04 -7.71
CA GLU A 159 -6.78 24.18 -6.94
C GLU A 159 -5.76 24.53 -5.83
N PRO A 160 -5.18 25.75 -5.84
CA PRO A 160 -4.22 26.18 -4.82
C PRO A 160 -4.89 26.53 -3.47
N ARG A 161 -6.10 26.04 -3.19
CA ARG A 161 -6.87 26.38 -1.98
C ARG A 161 -6.12 26.06 -0.68
N LEU A 162 -5.21 25.10 -0.69
CA LEU A 162 -4.33 24.81 0.45
C LEU A 162 -3.10 25.75 0.54
N LEU A 163 -2.62 26.29 -0.59
CA LEU A 163 -1.56 27.30 -0.62
C LEU A 163 -2.08 28.68 -0.16
N ALA A 164 -3.32 29.03 -0.53
CA ALA A 164 -3.98 30.26 -0.08
C ALA A 164 -4.24 30.27 1.45
N ARG A 165 -4.66 29.15 2.04
CA ARG A 165 -4.84 29.02 3.50
C ARG A 165 -3.54 29.10 4.30
N ARG A 166 -2.41 28.62 3.76
CA ARG A 166 -1.08 28.78 4.41
C ARG A 166 -0.58 30.21 4.32
N LYS A 167 -0.74 30.88 3.18
CA LYS A 167 -0.37 32.29 3.02
C LYS A 167 -1.17 33.20 3.96
N THR A 168 -2.49 32.99 4.08
CA THR A 168 -3.33 33.79 5.00
C THR A 168 -3.04 33.56 6.48
N ARG A 169 -2.55 32.39 6.88
CA ARG A 169 -2.12 32.15 8.28
C ARG A 169 -0.76 32.76 8.58
N ALA A 170 0.19 32.69 7.63
CA ALA A 170 1.49 33.35 7.72
C ALA A 170 1.35 34.89 7.73
N LEU A 171 0.46 35.43 6.88
CA LEU A 171 0.14 36.85 6.87
C LEU A 171 -0.50 37.31 8.18
N ARG A 172 -1.49 36.56 8.71
CA ARG A 172 -2.08 36.86 10.04
C ARG A 172 -1.05 36.80 11.19
N CYS A 173 -0.09 35.88 11.15
CA CYS A 173 1.00 35.82 12.13
C CYS A 173 2.05 36.93 11.95
N ALA A 174 2.29 37.39 10.72
CA ALA A 174 3.18 38.51 10.44
C ALA A 174 2.57 39.85 10.85
N GLU A 175 1.27 40.01 10.65
CA GLU A 175 0.50 41.20 10.99
C GLU A 175 0.36 41.39 12.51
N THR A 176 0.12 40.30 13.25
CA THR A 176 0.14 40.32 14.73
C THR A 176 1.52 40.63 15.32
N LYS A 177 2.62 40.24 14.65
CA LYS A 177 3.98 40.65 15.04
C LYS A 177 4.21 42.15 14.81
N ARG A 178 3.72 42.70 13.69
CA ARG A 178 3.87 44.12 13.34
C ARG A 178 3.16 45.04 14.32
N ILE A 179 1.95 44.66 14.76
CA ILE A 179 1.16 45.39 15.77
C ILE A 179 1.86 45.39 17.14
N ARG A 180 2.50 44.27 17.53
CA ARG A 180 3.27 44.21 18.79
C ARG A 180 4.53 45.05 18.77
N THR A 181 5.21 45.16 17.63
CA THR A 181 6.41 46.01 17.54
C THR A 181 6.08 47.50 17.49
N SER A 182 4.92 47.88 16.95
CA SER A 182 4.46 49.28 16.97
C SER A 182 3.90 49.70 18.34
N SER A 183 3.42 48.76 19.17
CA SER A 183 2.94 49.06 20.54
C SER A 183 4.02 48.97 21.63
N LEU A 184 5.26 48.59 21.30
CA LEU A 184 6.39 48.47 22.24
C LEU A 184 7.37 49.65 22.15
N GLY A 185 7.04 50.68 21.38
CA GLY A 185 7.64 52.00 21.50
C GLY A 185 7.03 52.75 22.69
N GLY A 186 7.59 52.53 23.89
CA GLY A 186 7.30 53.37 25.05
C GLY A 186 6.74 52.61 26.25
N THR A 187 7.65 52.08 27.06
CA THR A 187 7.64 51.98 28.54
C THR A 187 8.26 50.65 29.00
N SER A 188 9.27 50.79 29.87
CA SER A 188 10.12 49.74 30.44
C SER A 188 9.37 48.69 31.28
N LEU A 189 8.06 48.84 31.49
CA LEU A 189 7.23 47.91 32.26
C LEU A 189 6.65 46.74 31.45
N GLY A 190 6.59 46.83 30.11
CA GLY A 190 5.99 45.79 29.25
C GLY A 190 6.82 44.52 29.07
N ARG A 191 8.14 44.57 29.34
CA ARG A 191 9.05 43.41 29.11
C ARG A 191 9.03 42.39 30.24
N ALA A 192 8.59 42.76 31.44
CA ALA A 192 8.59 41.86 32.61
C ALA A 192 7.40 40.88 32.61
N LEU A 193 6.26 41.26 32.02
CA LEU A 193 5.04 40.43 32.05
C LEU A 193 5.04 39.29 31.02
N ILE A 194 5.82 39.40 29.94
CA ILE A 194 5.84 38.42 28.84
C ILE A 194 6.63 37.15 29.21
N LYS A 195 7.44 37.16 30.28
CA LYS A 195 8.18 35.97 30.74
C LYS A 195 7.30 34.92 31.43
N ARG A 196 6.04 35.22 31.81
CA ARG A 196 5.15 34.26 32.51
C ARG A 196 4.18 33.47 31.63
N LEU A 197 4.14 33.71 30.31
CA LEU A 197 3.22 33.00 29.41
C LEU A 197 3.90 31.99 28.47
N ARG A 198 5.18 31.66 28.70
CA ARG A 198 5.82 30.48 28.08
C ARG A 198 5.84 29.34 29.10
N CYS A 199 4.77 28.55 29.12
CA CYS A 199 4.73 27.11 29.35
C CYS A 199 3.29 26.72 29.71
N ARG A 200 2.50 26.38 28.70
CA ARG A 200 1.49 25.29 28.70
C ARG A 200 1.03 25.07 27.27
#